data_AF-A0A1J5ICP2-F1
#
_entry.id   AF-A0A1J5ICP2-F1
#
_cell.length_a   1.000
_cell.length_b   1.000
_cell.length_c   1.000
_cell.angle_alpha   90.00
_cell.angle_beta   90.00
_cell.angle_gamma   90.00
#
_symmetry.space_group_name_H-M   'P 1'
#
loop_
_entity.id
_entity.type
_entity.pdbx_description
1 polymer ?
#
loop_
_entity_poly.entity_id
_entity_poly.type
_entity_poly.pdbx_seq_one_letter_code
_entity_poly.pdbx_strand_id
1 'polypeptide(L)'
;MKPIPSPLATVPKTSLAKRKLAFEGGQPRRRYRRSSSIRNWWILGTVCLGALVLVAFLPRPLSSYVTNLPFNTKRLTIYTSSRAQIESLLSSFGGRVDDYRLAWGALPPDAEAPASPSISIALTYAPQPPAAETERTTLYECGGTLVAAVNFTNPLTSVTREQLLGVLSGTITSWDDLGWPQDTMKTFLPDPASSLPGSQTLSETLPPNAQWYSDLNAMLAILRDDPSAIALLPATSLYANPDIRHLSIDGISPLKSKVDMATYPLVKTITLKLPAQSRLPAAEQLLEPVISTIQNQGYLTTCFQDLITIKAVGDMMLSRHVNTMMAQANDRELPFLKTADFISLSDLTFGNLESPFYDQGPVVTEGMTFKAEPENIAGLLLGGFDIVDLANNHFGNQGRSGMRFTFDYLPENGIQYYGAGRDYTEAHTARIMTVDGQRIGFLSYDEVPPESYSADDTTPGFAWEERTAVAEDIKAALPLTDFLIVSFHWGVEYTPHPTGVQQQFAHLAIDSGADMIISHHPHVVQATEWYDGKFIAYSLGNFVFDQMWSTETQQGIIASFSLAKNPDPANQRLVPLGIDLTPVRIANYNQPDFADQEEANEILERVFDASAQL
;
A
#
# COMPACT_ATOMS: atom_id res chain seq x y z
N MET A 1 8.44 -19.35 -52.12
CA MET A 1 8.35 -20.28 -50.96
C MET A 1 6.89 -20.37 -50.52
N LYS A 2 6.50 -21.27 -49.62
CA LYS A 2 5.09 -21.42 -49.19
C LYS A 2 4.66 -20.24 -48.29
N PRO A 3 3.39 -19.81 -48.30
CA PRO A 3 2.84 -18.95 -47.26
C PRO A 3 2.66 -19.74 -45.95
N ILE A 4 2.75 -19.04 -44.81
CA ILE A 4 2.50 -19.57 -43.46
C ILE A 4 1.15 -18.98 -42.99
N PRO A 5 0.24 -19.78 -42.38
CA PRO A 5 -1.07 -19.29 -41.96
C PRO A 5 -1.03 -18.52 -40.63
N SER A 6 -1.94 -17.55 -40.49
CA SER A 6 -2.23 -16.85 -39.23
C SER A 6 -3.21 -17.64 -38.36
N PRO A 7 -3.06 -17.61 -37.02
CA PRO A 7 -4.16 -17.82 -36.08
C PRO A 7 -4.60 -16.49 -35.44
N LEU A 8 -5.76 -15.97 -35.83
CA LEU A 8 -6.48 -14.96 -35.04
C LEU A 8 -7.23 -15.66 -33.90
N ALA A 9 -6.94 -15.27 -32.66
CA ALA A 9 -7.74 -15.63 -31.47
C ALA A 9 -8.00 -14.35 -30.65
N THR A 10 -9.18 -13.77 -30.82
CA THR A 10 -9.57 -12.53 -30.14
C THR A 10 -9.96 -12.79 -28.69
N VAL A 11 -9.13 -12.36 -27.75
CA VAL A 11 -9.51 -12.27 -26.32
C VAL A 11 -10.50 -11.11 -26.14
N PRO A 12 -11.63 -11.28 -25.44
CA PRO A 12 -12.60 -10.21 -25.23
C PRO A 12 -12.06 -9.15 -24.25
N LYS A 13 -12.09 -7.88 -24.64
CA LYS A 13 -11.74 -6.74 -23.76
C LYS A 13 -12.74 -6.64 -22.60
N THR A 14 -12.30 -6.94 -21.37
CA THR A 14 -13.05 -6.65 -20.14
C THR A 14 -12.89 -5.18 -19.77
N SER A 15 -13.94 -4.36 -19.94
CA SER A 15 -13.89 -2.94 -19.60
C SER A 15 -13.89 -2.71 -18.08
N LEU A 16 -12.77 -2.26 -17.52
CA LEU A 16 -12.65 -1.82 -16.13
C LEU A 16 -13.36 -0.48 -15.90
N ALA A 17 -14.67 -0.55 -15.69
CA ALA A 17 -15.48 0.61 -15.32
C ALA A 17 -15.35 0.94 -13.82
N LYS A 18 -14.24 1.60 -13.42
CA LYS A 18 -14.18 2.29 -12.11
C LYS A 18 -15.21 3.43 -12.07
N ARG A 19 -15.72 3.75 -10.88
CA ARG A 19 -16.84 4.70 -10.68
C ARG A 19 -16.35 6.14 -10.75
N LYS A 20 -17.19 7.05 -11.26
CA LYS A 20 -16.99 8.50 -11.08
C LYS A 20 -17.07 8.87 -9.60
N LEU A 21 -16.07 9.58 -9.10
CA LEU A 21 -16.19 10.39 -7.88
C LEU A 21 -17.27 11.46 -8.09
N ALA A 22 -18.02 11.78 -7.05
CA ALA A 22 -19.13 12.74 -7.11
C ALA A 22 -18.83 13.93 -6.19
N PHE A 23 -18.77 15.13 -6.78
CA PHE A 23 -18.62 16.39 -6.05
C PHE A 23 -19.99 16.99 -5.73
N GLU A 24 -20.17 17.44 -4.48
CA GLU A 24 -21.29 18.30 -4.09
C GLU A 24 -20.90 19.78 -4.15
N GLY A 25 -21.73 20.62 -4.78
CA GLY A 25 -21.58 22.08 -4.74
C GLY A 25 -22.17 22.78 -5.98
N GLY A 26 -23.10 23.72 -5.79
CA GLY A 26 -23.48 24.69 -6.84
C GLY A 26 -24.84 24.51 -7.55
N GLN A 27 -25.95 24.52 -6.79
CA GLN A 27 -27.24 25.05 -7.31
C GLN A 27 -27.22 26.60 -7.24
N PRO A 28 -28.04 27.39 -8.00
CA PRO A 28 -29.38 27.00 -8.46
C PRO A 28 -29.90 27.51 -9.83
N ARG A 29 -31.10 27.00 -10.19
CA ARG A 29 -32.21 27.59 -11.01
C ARG A 29 -32.43 27.05 -12.44
N ARG A 30 -33.51 26.27 -12.60
CA ARG A 30 -34.75 26.71 -13.30
C ARG A 30 -35.97 25.86 -12.84
N ARG A 31 -37.17 26.13 -13.38
CA ARG A 31 -38.45 25.97 -12.63
C ARG A 31 -39.59 25.40 -13.51
N TYR A 32 -40.50 24.64 -12.89
CA TYR A 32 -41.72 24.02 -13.48
C TYR A 32 -41.46 22.86 -14.48
N ARG A 33 -42.38 21.90 -14.70
CA ARG A 33 -43.87 21.90 -14.52
C ARG A 33 -44.41 20.57 -13.95
N ARG A 34 -45.70 20.55 -13.54
CA ARG A 34 -46.41 19.42 -12.88
C ARG A 34 -47.24 18.55 -13.83
N SER A 35 -47.39 17.27 -13.47
CA SER A 35 -48.64 16.48 -13.48
C SER A 35 -48.45 15.29 -12.51
N SER A 36 -49.13 15.18 -11.36
CA SER A 36 -50.52 14.69 -11.13
C SER A 36 -50.73 13.23 -11.58
N SER A 37 -51.37 12.32 -10.80
CA SER A 37 -52.53 12.53 -9.91
C SER A 37 -52.93 11.32 -9.01
N ILE A 38 -53.80 11.55 -7.99
CA ILE A 38 -54.86 10.64 -7.46
C ILE A 38 -54.39 9.44 -6.55
N ARG A 39 -55.01 9.07 -5.39
CA ARG A 39 -56.12 9.62 -4.55
C ARG A 39 -56.10 9.10 -3.07
N ASN A 40 -56.95 9.68 -2.21
CA ASN A 40 -57.20 9.39 -0.76
C ASN A 40 -58.03 8.08 -0.54
N TRP A 41 -58.39 7.57 0.67
CA TRP A 41 -59.20 8.07 1.83
C TRP A 41 -58.83 7.28 3.14
N TRP A 42 -58.81 7.80 4.38
CA TRP A 42 -59.89 8.09 5.39
C TRP A 42 -60.79 6.85 5.73
N ILE A 43 -61.16 6.45 6.98
CA ILE A 43 -61.56 7.23 8.21
C ILE A 43 -61.67 6.35 9.53
N LEU A 44 -61.58 6.97 10.75
CA LEU A 44 -61.91 6.54 12.18
C LEU A 44 -61.59 5.11 12.74
N GLY A 45 -61.33 4.87 14.05
CA GLY A 45 -61.00 5.76 15.21
C GLY A 45 -61.25 5.18 16.64
N THR A 46 -60.36 5.49 17.62
CA THR A 46 -60.51 5.40 19.13
C THR A 46 -60.70 4.01 19.81
N VAL A 47 -60.24 3.66 21.04
CA VAL A 47 -59.67 4.34 22.25
C VAL A 47 -58.53 3.46 22.87
N CYS A 48 -57.58 4.06 23.64
CA CYS A 48 -56.57 3.53 24.63
C CYS A 48 -56.25 2.01 24.76
N LEU A 49 -55.05 1.55 25.15
CA LEU A 49 -54.06 2.11 26.10
C LEU A 49 -52.69 1.37 25.96
N GLY A 50 -51.53 2.06 26.00
CA GLY A 50 -50.22 1.43 26.28
C GLY A 50 -49.09 1.57 25.23
N ALA A 51 -47.87 1.81 25.76
CA ALA A 51 -46.50 1.71 25.22
C ALA A 51 -46.19 1.53 23.70
N LEU A 52 -45.34 2.46 23.23
CA LEU A 52 -44.33 2.43 22.14
C LEU A 52 -44.43 1.42 20.96
N VAL A 53 -44.48 2.02 19.75
CA VAL A 53 -43.71 1.69 18.52
C VAL A 53 -43.60 0.21 18.12
N LEU A 54 -44.38 -0.17 17.09
CA LEU A 54 -44.25 -1.44 16.38
C LEU A 54 -43.82 -1.23 14.92
N VAL A 55 -42.86 -2.01 14.44
CA VAL A 55 -42.56 -2.14 13.01
C VAL A 55 -43.54 -3.14 12.37
N ALA A 56 -44.09 -2.81 11.20
CA ALA A 56 -45.01 -3.66 10.45
C ALA A 56 -44.46 -3.94 9.04
N PHE A 57 -44.01 -5.17 8.76
CA PHE A 57 -44.79 -6.27 8.18
C PHE A 57 -45.05 -6.16 6.66
N LEU A 58 -44.29 -6.97 5.91
CA LEU A 58 -44.78 -7.61 4.68
C LEU A 58 -45.44 -8.96 5.03
N PRO A 59 -46.37 -9.48 4.19
CA PRO A 59 -47.26 -10.57 4.59
C PRO A 59 -46.69 -11.99 4.36
N ARG A 60 -46.93 -12.86 5.36
CA ARG A 60 -46.52 -14.29 5.47
C ARG A 60 -45.03 -14.53 5.81
N PRO A 61 -44.71 -15.57 6.59
CA PRO A 61 -43.33 -15.91 6.94
C PRO A 61 -42.56 -16.52 5.75
N LEU A 62 -41.23 -16.34 5.72
CA LEU A 62 -40.35 -16.90 4.68
C LEU A 62 -40.32 -18.45 4.62
N SER A 63 -40.90 -19.14 5.60
CA SER A 63 -40.94 -20.61 5.70
C SER A 63 -41.76 -21.32 4.60
N SER A 64 -42.21 -20.60 3.56
CA SER A 64 -42.90 -21.17 2.39
C SER A 64 -42.09 -21.12 1.09
N TYR A 65 -40.81 -20.70 1.13
CA TYR A 65 -39.97 -20.53 -0.08
C TYR A 65 -38.63 -21.28 -0.06
N VAL A 66 -38.45 -22.27 0.82
CA VAL A 66 -37.32 -23.22 0.73
C VAL A 66 -37.83 -24.64 0.92
N THR A 67 -37.85 -25.41 -0.17
CA THR A 67 -38.01 -26.87 -0.16
C THR A 67 -36.82 -27.51 -0.86
N ASN A 68 -36.19 -28.49 -0.19
CA ASN A 68 -35.13 -29.37 -0.70
C ASN A 68 -33.79 -28.69 -1.09
N LEU A 69 -32.89 -28.53 -0.13
CA LEU A 69 -31.46 -28.83 -0.29
C LEU A 69 -30.91 -29.41 1.03
N PRO A 70 -30.02 -30.43 1.01
CA PRO A 70 -29.40 -31.00 2.21
C PRO A 70 -28.07 -30.32 2.58
N PHE A 71 -27.55 -30.69 3.76
CA PHE A 71 -26.26 -30.32 4.37
C PHE A 71 -26.19 -28.91 5.00
N ASN A 72 -25.69 -28.87 6.24
CA ASN A 72 -25.56 -27.67 7.06
C ASN A 72 -24.48 -27.89 8.13
N THR A 73 -23.38 -27.13 8.07
CA THR A 73 -22.41 -27.04 9.18
C THR A 73 -21.63 -25.73 9.14
N LYS A 74 -22.00 -24.77 9.99
CA LYS A 74 -21.18 -23.59 10.34
C LYS A 74 -20.38 -23.87 11.61
N ARG A 75 -19.58 -22.90 12.09
CA ARG A 75 -18.44 -23.17 12.96
C ARG A 75 -18.07 -21.95 13.87
N LEU A 76 -17.91 -22.07 15.22
CA LEU A 76 -17.19 -21.08 16.12
C LEU A 76 -16.17 -21.70 17.16
N THR A 77 -15.11 -20.96 17.55
CA THR A 77 -13.98 -21.18 18.51
C THR A 77 -13.51 -19.80 19.02
N ILE A 78 -12.79 -19.73 20.16
CA ILE A 78 -12.25 -18.50 20.78
C ILE A 78 -10.76 -18.69 21.13
N TYR A 79 -9.97 -17.60 21.17
CA TYR A 79 -8.59 -17.57 21.68
C TYR A 79 -8.38 -16.44 22.72
N THR A 80 -7.39 -16.63 23.60
CA THR A 80 -6.88 -15.65 24.59
C THR A 80 -5.52 -16.18 25.08
N SER A 81 -4.63 -15.28 25.53
CA SER A 81 -3.31 -15.62 26.08
C SER A 81 -3.32 -16.06 27.55
N SER A 82 -4.47 -16.03 28.24
CA SER A 82 -4.55 -16.32 29.67
C SER A 82 -5.61 -17.37 30.01
N ARG A 83 -5.16 -18.46 30.63
CA ARG A 83 -6.03 -19.48 31.22
C ARG A 83 -7.04 -18.88 32.20
N ALA A 84 -6.62 -17.92 33.02
CA ALA A 84 -7.50 -17.24 33.98
C ALA A 84 -8.57 -16.36 33.29
N GLN A 85 -8.30 -15.85 32.08
CA GLN A 85 -9.32 -15.15 31.28
C GLN A 85 -10.36 -16.13 30.73
N ILE A 86 -9.94 -17.33 30.27
CA ILE A 86 -10.89 -18.40 29.88
C ILE A 86 -11.75 -18.80 31.09
N GLU A 87 -11.14 -19.03 32.24
CA GLU A 87 -11.83 -19.43 33.47
C GLU A 87 -12.81 -18.33 33.95
N SER A 88 -12.41 -17.05 33.87
CA SER A 88 -13.28 -15.90 34.14
C SER A 88 -14.44 -15.81 33.15
N LEU A 89 -14.18 -15.94 31.85
CA LEU A 89 -15.20 -15.88 30.80
C LEU A 89 -16.23 -17.01 30.95
N LEU A 90 -15.79 -18.25 31.19
CA LEU A 90 -16.69 -19.39 31.41
C LEU A 90 -17.49 -19.25 32.72
N SER A 91 -16.90 -18.66 33.77
CA SER A 91 -17.59 -18.44 35.05
C SER A 91 -18.78 -17.47 34.93
N SER A 92 -18.72 -16.48 34.03
CA SER A 92 -19.84 -15.54 33.81
C SER A 92 -21.05 -16.19 33.12
N PHE A 93 -20.85 -17.34 32.47
CA PHE A 93 -21.92 -18.20 31.95
C PHE A 93 -22.33 -19.34 32.91
N GLY A 94 -21.77 -19.38 34.12
CA GLY A 94 -22.19 -20.29 35.20
C GLY A 94 -21.64 -21.72 35.17
N GLY A 95 -20.71 -22.02 34.26
CA GLY A 95 -20.09 -23.35 34.15
C GLY A 95 -18.91 -23.56 35.11
N ARG A 96 -18.61 -24.83 35.44
CA ARG A 96 -17.32 -25.25 36.02
C ARG A 96 -16.47 -25.94 34.97
N VAL A 97 -15.15 -25.83 35.13
CA VAL A 97 -14.16 -26.33 34.16
C VAL A 97 -14.08 -27.86 34.13
N ASP A 98 -14.49 -28.52 35.22
CA ASP A 98 -14.41 -29.98 35.40
C ASP A 98 -15.16 -30.79 34.31
N ASP A 99 -16.16 -30.20 33.67
CA ASP A 99 -16.96 -30.81 32.59
C ASP A 99 -16.30 -30.72 31.19
N TYR A 100 -15.13 -30.08 31.04
CA TYR A 100 -14.51 -29.77 29.74
C TYR A 100 -13.12 -30.40 29.58
N ARG A 101 -12.98 -31.36 28.65
CA ARG A 101 -11.67 -31.91 28.24
C ARG A 101 -11.00 -31.07 27.15
N LEU A 102 -10.00 -30.29 27.54
CA LEU A 102 -8.97 -29.79 26.62
C LEU A 102 -8.00 -30.92 26.27
N ALA A 103 -7.92 -31.30 24.99
CA ALA A 103 -6.99 -32.28 24.49
C ALA A 103 -6.00 -31.62 23.52
N TRP A 104 -4.70 -31.76 23.80
CA TRP A 104 -3.62 -31.30 22.92
C TRP A 104 -3.00 -32.51 22.21
N GLY A 105 -3.03 -32.50 20.88
CA GLY A 105 -2.57 -33.60 20.03
C GLY A 105 -3.53 -33.89 18.88
N ALA A 106 -3.10 -34.73 17.93
CA ALA A 106 -3.96 -35.17 16.84
C ALA A 106 -5.12 -36.03 17.35
N LEU A 107 -6.32 -35.83 16.78
CA LEU A 107 -7.50 -36.61 17.13
C LEU A 107 -7.33 -38.09 16.69
N PRO A 108 -7.56 -39.07 17.58
CA PRO A 108 -7.70 -40.47 17.17
C PRO A 108 -8.87 -40.63 16.19
N PRO A 109 -8.81 -41.56 15.22
CA PRO A 109 -9.88 -41.71 14.21
C PRO A 109 -11.26 -42.07 14.79
N ASP A 110 -11.28 -42.83 15.89
CA ASP A 110 -12.46 -43.60 16.33
C ASP A 110 -13.08 -43.11 17.65
N ALA A 111 -12.98 -41.81 17.96
CA ALA A 111 -13.53 -41.24 19.19
C ALA A 111 -15.06 -41.07 19.14
N GLU A 112 -15.81 -41.89 19.90
CA GLU A 112 -17.27 -41.76 20.03
C GLU A 112 -17.70 -40.41 20.63
N ALA A 113 -18.84 -39.89 20.18
CA ALA A 113 -19.37 -38.60 20.62
C ALA A 113 -20.08 -38.70 21.98
N PRO A 114 -19.88 -37.74 22.92
CA PRO A 114 -20.52 -37.77 24.23
C PRO A 114 -22.03 -37.49 24.15
N ALA A 115 -22.80 -38.12 25.04
CA ALA A 115 -24.27 -38.07 25.06
C ALA A 115 -24.87 -36.77 25.67
N SER A 116 -24.16 -35.65 25.60
CA SER A 116 -24.54 -34.35 26.17
C SER A 116 -24.02 -33.20 25.29
N PRO A 117 -24.66 -32.00 25.31
CA PRO A 117 -24.26 -30.88 24.47
C PRO A 117 -22.95 -30.19 24.94
N SER A 118 -21.81 -30.81 24.65
CA SER A 118 -20.47 -30.25 24.88
C SER A 118 -19.97 -29.41 23.70
N ILE A 119 -19.46 -28.21 23.95
CA ILE A 119 -18.78 -27.39 22.93
C ILE A 119 -17.31 -27.85 22.84
N SER A 120 -16.96 -28.51 21.73
CA SER A 120 -15.58 -28.98 21.47
C SER A 120 -14.81 -27.98 20.61
N ILE A 121 -14.06 -27.09 21.27
CA ILE A 121 -13.02 -26.28 20.63
C ILE A 121 -11.88 -27.22 20.18
N ALA A 122 -11.45 -27.09 18.92
CA ALA A 122 -10.41 -27.91 18.33
C ALA A 122 -9.39 -27.01 17.61
N LEU A 123 -8.19 -26.92 18.19
CA LEU A 123 -7.07 -26.14 17.67
C LEU A 123 -6.31 -27.03 16.67
N THR A 124 -6.23 -26.63 15.40
CA THR A 124 -5.59 -27.44 14.34
C THR A 124 -4.61 -26.62 13.52
N TYR A 125 -3.33 -26.97 13.60
CA TYR A 125 -2.30 -26.56 12.64
C TYR A 125 -2.36 -27.55 11.47
N ALA A 126 -2.76 -27.10 10.27
CA ALA A 126 -2.93 -27.97 9.11
C ALA A 126 -2.79 -27.19 7.78
N PRO A 127 -2.19 -27.79 6.73
CA PRO A 127 -2.19 -27.21 5.38
C PRO A 127 -3.60 -27.22 4.77
N GLN A 128 -3.86 -26.31 3.83
CA GLN A 128 -5.14 -26.22 3.11
C GLN A 128 -5.38 -27.48 2.25
N PRO A 129 -6.47 -28.24 2.45
CA PRO A 129 -6.93 -29.22 1.48
C PRO A 129 -7.70 -28.55 0.33
N PRO A 130 -7.76 -29.16 -0.87
CA PRO A 130 -8.51 -28.61 -2.00
C PRO A 130 -10.01 -28.50 -1.73
N ALA A 131 -10.68 -27.63 -2.49
CA ALA A 131 -12.01 -27.14 -2.16
C ALA A 131 -13.12 -28.20 -2.12
N ALA A 132 -13.90 -28.14 -1.04
CA ALA A 132 -15.25 -28.69 -0.94
C ALA A 132 -16.14 -27.64 -0.26
N GLU A 133 -17.28 -27.31 -0.87
CA GLU A 133 -18.14 -26.20 -0.45
C GLU A 133 -18.66 -26.40 0.98
N THR A 134 -18.13 -25.60 1.88
CA THR A 134 -18.58 -25.47 3.28
C THR A 134 -18.51 -24.00 3.65
N GLU A 135 -19.61 -23.44 4.11
CA GLU A 135 -19.71 -22.01 4.40
C GLU A 135 -18.95 -21.70 5.71
N ARG A 136 -17.72 -21.20 5.59
CA ARG A 136 -16.83 -20.91 6.72
C ARG A 136 -16.95 -19.44 7.12
N THR A 137 -17.18 -19.20 8.41
CA THR A 137 -16.86 -17.90 9.04
C THR A 137 -15.45 -18.03 9.60
N THR A 138 -14.47 -17.31 9.05
CA THR A 138 -13.10 -17.29 9.57
C THR A 138 -12.87 -16.00 10.35
N LEU A 139 -12.14 -16.08 11.47
CA LEU A 139 -11.79 -14.92 12.30
C LEU A 139 -10.27 -14.75 12.30
N TYR A 140 -9.79 -13.50 12.25
CA TYR A 140 -8.37 -13.14 12.19
C TYR A 140 -7.99 -12.22 13.34
N GLU A 141 -6.80 -12.43 13.93
CA GLU A 141 -6.31 -11.73 15.11
C GLU A 141 -4.94 -11.09 14.83
N CYS A 142 -4.86 -9.76 14.77
CA CYS A 142 -3.60 -9.08 14.44
C CYS A 142 -2.56 -9.10 15.56
N GLY A 143 -2.98 -9.08 16.82
CA GLY A 143 -2.04 -9.26 17.94
C GLY A 143 -1.33 -10.62 17.87
N GLY A 144 -2.00 -11.66 17.38
CA GLY A 144 -1.39 -12.99 17.20
C GLY A 144 -0.63 -13.17 15.89
N THR A 145 -0.61 -12.18 14.99
CA THR A 145 0.00 -12.32 13.65
C THR A 145 1.46 -11.87 13.68
N LEU A 146 2.35 -12.74 13.21
CA LEU A 146 3.77 -12.43 12.99
C LEU A 146 4.02 -12.12 11.51
N VAL A 147 4.92 -11.18 11.24
CA VAL A 147 5.44 -10.85 9.91
C VAL A 147 6.95 -11.12 9.87
N ALA A 148 7.45 -11.61 8.74
CA ALA A 148 8.88 -11.70 8.50
C ALA A 148 9.44 -10.32 8.14
N ALA A 149 10.56 -9.94 8.76
CA ALA A 149 11.16 -8.62 8.63
C ALA A 149 12.69 -8.70 8.55
N VAL A 150 13.30 -7.76 7.86
CA VAL A 150 14.75 -7.62 7.66
C VAL A 150 15.14 -6.15 7.80
N ASN A 151 16.44 -5.89 7.91
CA ASN A 151 16.97 -4.53 7.84
C ASN A 151 16.52 -3.81 6.55
N PHE A 152 16.32 -2.48 6.59
CA PHE A 152 15.95 -1.71 5.39
C PHE A 152 16.96 -1.86 4.23
N THR A 153 18.26 -1.97 4.54
CA THR A 153 19.33 -2.14 3.53
C THR A 153 19.53 -3.58 3.07
N ASN A 154 18.72 -4.54 3.54
CA ASN A 154 18.70 -5.88 2.99
C ASN A 154 17.91 -5.86 1.65
N PRO A 155 18.49 -6.32 0.52
CA PRO A 155 17.84 -6.22 -0.79
C PRO A 155 16.72 -7.24 -0.99
N LEU A 156 16.58 -8.24 -0.11
CA LEU A 156 15.55 -9.26 -0.24
C LEU A 156 14.17 -8.68 0.08
N THR A 157 13.25 -8.74 -0.87
CA THR A 157 11.86 -8.23 -0.73
C THR A 157 10.82 -9.35 -0.56
N SER A 158 11.19 -10.61 -0.86
CA SER A 158 10.30 -11.76 -0.69
C SER A 158 11.02 -13.06 -0.40
N VAL A 159 10.30 -14.00 0.21
CA VAL A 159 10.71 -15.41 0.40
C VAL A 159 9.53 -16.34 0.07
N THR A 160 9.82 -17.57 -0.31
CA THR A 160 8.80 -18.64 -0.25
C THR A 160 8.57 -19.05 1.21
N ARG A 161 7.40 -19.62 1.49
CA ARG A 161 7.10 -20.26 2.78
C ARG A 161 8.06 -21.39 3.11
N GLU A 162 8.55 -22.13 2.10
CA GLU A 162 9.53 -23.20 2.29
C GLU A 162 10.88 -22.63 2.75
N GLN A 163 11.38 -21.58 2.09
CA GLN A 163 12.58 -20.87 2.52
C GLN A 163 12.44 -20.31 3.95
N LEU A 164 11.32 -19.64 4.26
CA LEU A 164 11.10 -19.11 5.61
C LEU A 164 11.04 -20.22 6.67
N LEU A 165 10.41 -21.36 6.38
CA LEU A 165 10.44 -22.51 7.29
C LEU A 165 11.84 -23.12 7.42
N GLY A 166 12.67 -23.07 6.38
CA GLY A 166 14.07 -23.45 6.43
C GLY A 166 14.89 -22.55 7.38
N VAL A 167 14.69 -21.23 7.32
CA VAL A 167 15.29 -20.26 8.25
C VAL A 167 14.79 -20.51 9.68
N LEU A 168 13.47 -20.64 9.87
CA LEU A 168 12.86 -20.85 11.19
C LEU A 168 13.12 -22.23 11.81
N SER A 169 13.77 -23.15 11.07
CA SER A 169 14.26 -24.44 11.59
C SER A 169 15.79 -24.55 11.61
N GLY A 170 16.51 -23.56 11.09
CA GLY A 170 17.97 -23.56 10.98
C GLY A 170 18.52 -24.55 9.95
N THR A 171 17.73 -24.93 8.94
CA THR A 171 18.23 -25.66 7.76
C THR A 171 18.70 -24.73 6.64
N ILE A 172 18.29 -23.46 6.69
CA ILE A 172 18.87 -22.35 5.92
C ILE A 172 19.57 -21.43 6.91
N THR A 173 20.85 -21.13 6.67
CA THR A 173 21.68 -20.33 7.58
C THR A 173 22.61 -19.33 6.86
N SER A 174 22.61 -19.32 5.53
CA SER A 174 23.23 -18.30 4.69
C SER A 174 22.14 -17.49 3.96
N TRP A 175 22.46 -16.27 3.53
CA TRP A 175 21.61 -15.53 2.59
C TRP A 175 21.83 -15.95 1.14
N ASP A 176 22.95 -16.63 0.83
CA ASP A 176 23.24 -17.18 -0.50
C ASP A 176 22.17 -18.22 -0.90
N ASP A 177 21.71 -19.03 0.07
CA ASP A 177 20.55 -19.93 -0.03
C ASP A 177 19.24 -19.21 -0.44
N LEU A 178 19.17 -17.88 -0.28
CA LEU A 178 18.04 -17.01 -0.61
C LEU A 178 18.31 -16.04 -1.76
N GLY A 179 19.50 -16.06 -2.38
CA GLY A 179 19.86 -15.21 -3.53
C GLY A 179 20.48 -13.85 -3.22
N TRP A 180 21.00 -13.64 -2.00
CA TRP A 180 21.84 -12.47 -1.66
C TRP A 180 23.21 -12.98 -1.15
N PRO A 181 24.35 -12.67 -1.79
CA PRO A 181 25.63 -13.33 -1.55
C PRO A 181 26.32 -12.90 -0.23
N GLN A 182 25.74 -13.33 0.89
CA GLN A 182 26.15 -12.98 2.25
C GLN A 182 26.12 -14.24 3.15
N ASP A 183 27.30 -14.75 3.49
CA ASP A 183 27.52 -16.04 4.19
C ASP A 183 26.87 -16.17 5.59
N THR A 184 26.32 -15.08 6.17
CA THR A 184 25.90 -15.04 7.57
C THR A 184 24.47 -14.54 7.77
N MET A 185 23.56 -15.45 8.18
CA MET A 185 22.20 -15.10 8.59
C MET A 185 21.98 -15.30 10.09
N LYS A 186 21.43 -14.28 10.75
CA LYS A 186 21.03 -14.31 12.17
C LYS A 186 19.52 -14.28 12.28
N THR A 187 18.92 -15.22 13.00
CA THR A 187 17.45 -15.31 13.10
C THR A 187 16.97 -14.79 14.47
N PHE A 188 16.22 -13.71 14.51
CA PHE A 188 15.71 -13.11 15.75
C PHE A 188 14.23 -13.45 15.94
N LEU A 189 13.90 -14.10 17.06
CA LEU A 189 12.56 -14.62 17.32
C LEU A 189 12.02 -14.10 18.66
N PRO A 190 10.72 -13.78 18.76
CA PRO A 190 10.12 -13.37 20.02
C PRO A 190 9.96 -14.60 20.94
N ASP A 191 10.42 -14.48 22.18
CA ASP A 191 10.47 -15.55 23.18
C ASP A 191 9.05 -16.13 23.46
N PRO A 192 8.80 -17.45 23.30
CA PRO A 192 7.49 -18.05 23.53
C PRO A 192 7.00 -17.95 24.97
N ALA A 193 7.91 -17.75 25.94
CA ALA A 193 7.57 -17.52 27.34
C ALA A 193 7.29 -16.05 27.68
N SER A 194 7.54 -15.12 26.75
CA SER A 194 7.28 -13.69 26.93
C SER A 194 5.82 -13.30 26.71
N SER A 195 5.48 -12.07 27.09
CA SER A 195 4.20 -11.42 26.77
C SER A 195 4.16 -10.79 25.37
N LEU A 196 5.15 -11.04 24.50
CA LEU A 196 5.15 -10.48 23.16
C LEU A 196 3.98 -11.05 22.33
N PRO A 197 3.22 -10.21 21.60
CA PRO A 197 2.08 -10.70 20.83
C PRO A 197 2.51 -11.70 19.75
N GLY A 198 1.83 -12.85 19.68
CA GLY A 198 2.12 -13.92 18.71
C GLY A 198 3.25 -14.89 19.09
N SER A 199 4.13 -14.56 20.05
CA SER A 199 5.30 -15.39 20.38
C SER A 199 4.94 -16.81 20.85
N GLN A 200 3.81 -16.95 21.54
CA GLN A 200 3.28 -18.20 22.10
C GLN A 200 2.75 -19.17 21.02
N THR A 201 3.00 -18.88 19.73
CA THR A 201 2.76 -19.78 18.59
C THR A 201 4.03 -20.46 18.08
N LEU A 202 5.21 -20.01 18.53
CA LEU A 202 6.51 -20.55 18.11
C LEU A 202 6.91 -21.78 18.94
N SER A 203 7.86 -22.55 18.40
CA SER A 203 8.49 -23.69 19.06
C SER A 203 9.30 -23.25 20.29
N GLU A 204 9.20 -23.93 21.42
CA GLU A 204 10.09 -23.73 22.58
C GLU A 204 11.56 -24.12 22.26
N THR A 205 11.77 -25.00 21.28
CA THR A 205 13.10 -25.33 20.74
C THR A 205 13.58 -24.21 19.81
N LEU A 206 14.73 -23.61 20.13
CA LEU A 206 15.41 -22.58 19.36
C LEU A 206 16.33 -23.19 18.28
N PRO A 207 16.28 -22.73 17.01
CA PRO A 207 17.25 -23.12 15.97
C PRO A 207 18.71 -22.74 16.29
N PRO A 208 19.73 -23.42 15.71
CA PRO A 208 21.14 -23.18 16.03
C PRO A 208 21.68 -21.78 15.70
N ASN A 209 21.09 -21.11 14.70
CA ASN A 209 21.43 -19.75 14.26
C ASN A 209 20.41 -18.69 14.75
N ALA A 210 19.55 -19.04 15.70
CA ALA A 210 18.50 -18.17 16.20
C ALA A 210 18.74 -17.67 17.63
N GLN A 211 18.12 -16.54 17.97
CA GLN A 211 18.13 -15.94 19.31
C GLN A 211 16.71 -15.52 19.73
N TRP A 212 16.35 -15.84 20.98
CA TRP A 212 15.11 -15.37 21.60
C TRP A 212 15.22 -13.93 22.12
N TYR A 213 14.15 -13.16 21.97
CA TYR A 213 13.97 -11.83 22.54
C TYR A 213 12.64 -11.71 23.27
N SER A 214 12.67 -11.33 24.54
CA SER A 214 11.47 -11.07 25.36
C SER A 214 11.06 -9.59 25.38
N ASP A 215 11.89 -8.70 24.85
CA ASP A 215 11.63 -7.28 24.64
C ASP A 215 11.66 -6.96 23.13
N LEU A 216 10.58 -6.35 22.63
CA LEU A 216 10.42 -6.02 21.22
C LEU A 216 11.34 -4.88 20.77
N ASN A 217 11.57 -3.86 21.61
CA ASN A 217 12.42 -2.73 21.27
C ASN A 217 13.89 -3.15 21.17
N ALA A 218 14.33 -4.06 22.04
CA ALA A 218 15.66 -4.66 21.95
C ALA A 218 15.87 -5.45 20.64
N MET A 219 14.84 -6.21 20.20
CA MET A 219 14.89 -6.94 18.93
C MET A 219 14.87 -6.01 17.71
N LEU A 220 14.04 -4.96 17.75
CA LEU A 220 13.93 -3.95 16.68
C LEU A 220 15.22 -3.13 16.53
N ALA A 221 15.88 -2.77 17.64
CA ALA A 221 17.15 -2.04 17.61
C ALA A 221 18.25 -2.84 16.90
N ILE A 222 18.44 -4.12 17.26
CA ILE A 222 19.47 -4.95 16.63
C ILE A 222 19.13 -5.26 15.17
N LEU A 223 17.84 -5.35 14.80
CA LEU A 223 17.42 -5.51 13.40
C LEU A 223 17.75 -4.26 12.54
N ARG A 224 17.73 -3.06 13.11
CA ARG A 224 18.15 -1.80 12.46
C ARG A 224 19.66 -1.69 12.29
N ASP A 225 20.43 -2.23 13.23
CA ASP A 225 21.89 -2.15 13.22
C ASP A 225 22.57 -3.29 12.43
N ASP A 226 21.83 -4.34 12.07
CA ASP A 226 22.38 -5.59 11.55
C ASP A 226 21.73 -6.04 10.21
N PRO A 227 22.31 -5.66 9.04
CA PRO A 227 21.80 -6.08 7.72
C PRO A 227 21.73 -7.59 7.49
N SER A 228 22.47 -8.37 8.29
CA SER A 228 22.54 -9.83 8.24
C SER A 228 21.42 -10.52 9.05
N ALA A 229 20.55 -9.75 9.72
CA ALA A 229 19.46 -10.25 10.54
C ALA A 229 18.11 -10.38 9.81
N ILE A 230 17.39 -11.45 10.15
CA ILE A 230 15.97 -11.68 9.82
C ILE A 230 15.19 -11.91 11.12
N ALA A 231 14.03 -11.29 11.26
CA ALA A 231 13.20 -11.38 12.44
C ALA A 231 11.75 -11.80 12.15
N LEU A 232 11.09 -12.38 13.15
CA LEU A 232 9.62 -12.42 13.22
C LEU A 232 9.13 -11.32 14.16
N LEU A 233 8.41 -10.33 13.62
CA LEU A 233 7.87 -9.22 14.39
C LEU A 233 6.35 -9.36 14.56
N PRO A 234 5.75 -8.93 15.67
CA PRO A 234 4.29 -8.77 15.78
C PRO A 234 3.80 -7.76 14.74
N ALA A 235 2.74 -8.06 14.00
CA ALA A 235 2.22 -7.19 12.92
C ALA A 235 1.81 -5.78 13.41
N THR A 236 1.62 -5.58 14.71
CA THR A 236 1.39 -4.25 15.30
C THR A 236 2.63 -3.36 15.33
N SER A 237 3.85 -3.87 15.12
CA SER A 237 5.07 -3.06 15.11
C SER A 237 5.18 -2.16 13.88
N LEU A 238 4.49 -2.49 12.79
CA LEU A 238 4.59 -1.78 11.50
C LEU A 238 4.24 -0.29 11.61
N TYR A 239 3.26 0.05 12.46
CA TYR A 239 2.81 1.43 12.70
C TYR A 239 3.84 2.38 13.32
N ALA A 240 4.97 1.85 13.80
CA ALA A 240 6.00 2.61 14.54
C ALA A 240 7.44 2.32 14.09
N ASN A 241 7.63 1.49 13.04
CA ASN A 241 8.94 1.08 12.55
C ASN A 241 8.95 0.95 11.01
N PRO A 242 8.64 2.03 10.25
CA PRO A 242 8.61 2.02 8.78
C PRO A 242 10.00 1.88 8.15
N ASP A 243 11.04 2.09 8.95
CA ASP A 243 12.48 1.96 8.70
C ASP A 243 12.97 0.50 8.78
N ILE A 244 12.06 -0.46 8.71
CA ILE A 244 12.32 -1.89 8.66
C ILE A 244 11.62 -2.44 7.40
N ARG A 245 12.29 -3.36 6.68
CA ARG A 245 11.71 -3.98 5.48
C ARG A 245 10.91 -5.21 5.87
N HIS A 246 9.74 -5.39 5.25
CA HIS A 246 8.83 -6.50 5.56
C HIS A 246 8.71 -7.42 4.36
N LEU A 247 9.06 -8.69 4.57
CA LEU A 247 9.15 -9.67 3.49
C LEU A 247 7.76 -10.10 3.02
N SER A 248 7.55 -10.09 1.71
CA SER A 248 6.45 -10.81 1.09
C SER A 248 6.69 -12.31 1.22
N ILE A 249 5.64 -13.09 1.53
CA ILE A 249 5.75 -14.55 1.65
C ILE A 249 4.85 -15.19 0.60
N ASP A 250 5.40 -16.06 -0.25
CA ASP A 250 4.72 -16.63 -1.43
C ASP A 250 4.13 -15.54 -2.36
N GLY A 251 4.80 -14.38 -2.47
CA GLY A 251 4.34 -13.22 -3.23
C GLY A 251 3.26 -12.36 -2.54
N ILE A 252 2.89 -12.68 -1.30
CA ILE A 252 1.91 -11.92 -0.50
C ILE A 252 2.65 -11.01 0.48
N SER A 253 2.75 -9.71 0.16
CA SER A 253 3.22 -8.68 1.09
C SER A 253 2.21 -8.48 2.22
N PRO A 254 2.62 -8.37 3.50
CA PRO A 254 1.73 -8.01 4.60
C PRO A 254 1.21 -6.56 4.51
N LEU A 255 1.81 -5.72 3.65
CA LEU A 255 1.47 -4.31 3.46
C LEU A 255 0.53 -4.03 2.27
N LYS A 256 0.19 -5.05 1.46
CA LYS A 256 -0.59 -4.83 0.24
C LYS A 256 -2.02 -4.41 0.56
N SER A 257 -2.55 -3.41 -0.15
CA SER A 257 -3.95 -2.98 0.04
C SER A 257 -4.90 -4.17 -0.19
N LYS A 258 -5.83 -4.40 0.74
CA LYS A 258 -6.84 -5.46 0.69
C LYS A 258 -6.25 -6.90 0.60
N VAL A 259 -5.17 -7.21 1.34
CA VAL A 259 -4.82 -8.61 1.66
C VAL A 259 -6.01 -9.27 2.37
N ASP A 260 -6.56 -10.32 1.79
CA ASP A 260 -7.36 -11.27 2.57
C ASP A 260 -6.39 -12.01 3.50
N MET A 261 -6.42 -11.67 4.79
CA MET A 261 -5.55 -12.29 5.78
C MET A 261 -5.78 -13.81 5.88
N ALA A 262 -6.85 -14.40 5.31
CA ALA A 262 -6.95 -15.85 5.10
C ALA A 262 -5.78 -16.48 4.33
N THR A 263 -5.13 -15.66 3.49
CA THR A 263 -4.16 -16.10 2.49
C THR A 263 -2.70 -15.84 2.90
N TYR A 264 -2.44 -14.90 3.81
CA TYR A 264 -1.07 -14.59 4.23
C TYR A 264 -0.42 -15.79 4.96
N PRO A 265 0.75 -16.30 4.56
CA PRO A 265 1.22 -17.62 5.00
C PRO A 265 1.42 -17.83 6.51
N LEU A 266 1.56 -16.75 7.29
CA LEU A 266 1.79 -16.77 8.75
C LEU A 266 0.53 -16.53 9.61
N VAL A 267 -0.69 -16.55 9.05
CA VAL A 267 -1.89 -16.38 9.89
C VAL A 267 -2.31 -17.63 10.66
N LYS A 268 -2.88 -17.37 11.83
CA LYS A 268 -3.45 -18.37 12.74
C LYS A 268 -4.94 -18.57 12.44
N THR A 269 -5.27 -19.45 11.49
CA THR A 269 -6.66 -19.71 11.07
C THR A 269 -7.50 -20.34 12.18
N ILE A 270 -8.22 -19.48 12.91
CA ILE A 270 -9.16 -19.87 13.96
C ILE A 270 -10.21 -20.82 13.33
N THR A 271 -10.25 -22.08 13.76
CA THR A 271 -11.22 -23.09 13.31
C THR A 271 -11.94 -23.76 14.52
N LEU A 272 -13.21 -24.13 14.33
CA LEU A 272 -14.30 -23.49 15.08
C LEU A 272 -15.55 -24.42 15.29
N LYS A 273 -15.76 -25.41 16.19
CA LYS A 273 -16.83 -26.47 15.93
C LYS A 273 -18.30 -26.20 16.38
N LEU A 274 -19.30 -26.44 15.49
CA LEU A 274 -20.74 -26.65 15.82
C LEU A 274 -21.26 -28.07 15.40
N PRO A 275 -22.27 -28.66 16.09
CA PRO A 275 -22.92 -29.92 15.69
C PRO A 275 -24.01 -29.76 14.61
N ALA A 276 -24.20 -30.79 13.78
CA ALA A 276 -25.14 -30.80 12.65
C ALA A 276 -26.65 -30.80 13.01
N GLN A 277 -27.00 -30.87 14.29
CA GLN A 277 -28.40 -30.86 14.77
C GLN A 277 -28.86 -29.46 15.25
N SER A 278 -27.99 -28.46 15.20
CA SER A 278 -28.31 -27.09 15.61
C SER A 278 -29.31 -26.41 14.66
N ARG A 279 -30.48 -26.01 15.18
CA ARG A 279 -31.44 -25.19 14.42
C ARG A 279 -30.93 -23.75 14.30
N LEU A 280 -30.57 -23.37 13.07
CA LEU A 280 -29.87 -22.12 12.70
C LEU A 280 -30.27 -20.83 13.46
N PRO A 281 -31.57 -20.46 13.61
CA PRO A 281 -31.93 -19.15 14.17
C PRO A 281 -31.47 -18.91 15.61
N ALA A 282 -31.27 -19.98 16.40
CA ALA A 282 -30.73 -19.89 17.75
C ALA A 282 -29.19 -19.86 17.77
N ALA A 283 -28.52 -20.36 16.73
CA ALA A 283 -27.07 -20.35 16.65
C ALA A 283 -26.55 -18.94 16.43
N GLU A 284 -27.08 -18.19 15.45
CA GLU A 284 -26.65 -16.81 15.18
C GLU A 284 -26.85 -15.91 16.42
N GLN A 285 -27.98 -16.03 17.13
CA GLN A 285 -28.23 -15.30 18.38
C GLN A 285 -27.32 -15.70 19.55
N LEU A 286 -26.73 -16.90 19.54
CA LEU A 286 -25.72 -17.33 20.52
C LEU A 286 -24.29 -16.93 20.10
N LEU A 287 -24.06 -16.71 18.81
CA LEU A 287 -22.76 -16.32 18.25
C LEU A 287 -22.56 -14.81 18.29
N GLU A 288 -23.60 -13.99 18.06
CA GLU A 288 -23.54 -12.52 18.13
C GLU A 288 -22.92 -11.98 19.44
N PRO A 289 -23.29 -12.45 20.65
CA PRO A 289 -22.62 -12.01 21.89
C PRO A 289 -21.13 -12.37 21.94
N VAL A 290 -20.73 -13.48 21.33
CA VAL A 290 -19.32 -13.93 21.31
C VAL A 290 -18.53 -13.15 20.27
N ILE A 291 -19.05 -13.02 19.05
CA ILE A 291 -18.45 -12.25 17.96
C ILE A 291 -18.31 -10.78 18.38
N SER A 292 -19.36 -10.16 18.92
CA SER A 292 -19.29 -8.79 19.43
C SER A 292 -18.38 -8.64 20.65
N THR A 293 -18.22 -9.65 21.52
CA THR A 293 -17.20 -9.61 22.58
C THR A 293 -15.78 -9.68 22.01
N ILE A 294 -15.55 -10.53 20.99
CA ILE A 294 -14.25 -10.65 20.30
C ILE A 294 -13.91 -9.36 19.55
N GLN A 295 -14.89 -8.72 18.89
CA GLN A 295 -14.75 -7.41 18.24
C GLN A 295 -14.49 -6.29 19.24
N ASN A 296 -15.30 -6.17 20.30
CA ASN A 296 -15.17 -5.10 21.30
C ASN A 296 -13.92 -5.21 22.19
N GLN A 297 -13.25 -6.36 22.21
CA GLN A 297 -11.93 -6.54 22.84
C GLN A 297 -10.76 -6.48 21.83
N GLY A 298 -11.01 -6.12 20.57
CA GLY A 298 -9.98 -5.81 19.57
C GLY A 298 -9.39 -7.01 18.80
N TYR A 299 -9.72 -8.24 19.17
CA TYR A 299 -9.21 -9.47 18.54
C TYR A 299 -9.71 -9.72 17.11
N LEU A 300 -10.53 -8.81 16.56
CA LEU A 300 -11.12 -8.89 15.22
C LEU A 300 -10.89 -7.60 14.39
N THR A 301 -9.79 -6.90 14.65
CA THR A 301 -9.19 -6.07 13.61
C THR A 301 -8.70 -6.99 12.48
N THR A 302 -9.09 -6.72 11.23
CA THR A 302 -8.29 -7.19 10.10
C THR A 302 -7.08 -6.29 10.00
N CYS A 303 -5.90 -6.86 9.73
CA CYS A 303 -4.67 -6.09 9.87
C CYS A 303 -4.62 -5.05 8.76
N PHE A 304 -4.41 -3.79 9.16
CA PHE A 304 -4.32 -2.65 8.26
C PHE A 304 -5.62 -2.46 7.44
N GLN A 305 -6.71 -2.15 8.14
CA GLN A 305 -7.89 -1.58 7.47
C GLN A 305 -7.54 -0.21 6.87
N ASP A 306 -8.22 0.11 5.77
CA ASP A 306 -8.15 1.39 5.07
C ASP A 306 -6.71 1.81 4.68
N LEU A 307 -5.92 0.81 4.25
CA LEU A 307 -4.61 1.01 3.63
C LEU A 307 -4.71 1.81 2.33
N ILE A 308 -3.93 2.88 2.27
CA ILE A 308 -3.69 3.67 1.06
C ILE A 308 -2.33 3.28 0.51
N THR A 309 -2.31 2.61 -0.65
CA THR A 309 -1.06 2.26 -1.35
C THR A 309 -0.66 3.36 -2.32
N ILE A 310 0.60 3.81 -2.22
CA ILE A 310 1.15 4.86 -3.07
C ILE A 310 2.40 4.35 -3.79
N LYS A 311 2.56 4.73 -5.06
CA LYS A 311 3.75 4.46 -5.86
C LYS A 311 4.32 5.75 -6.45
N ALA A 312 5.62 5.95 -6.28
CA ALA A 312 6.38 7.03 -6.87
C ALA A 312 7.39 6.46 -7.88
N VAL A 313 7.59 7.17 -8.99
CA VAL A 313 8.62 6.85 -9.98
C VAL A 313 9.58 8.02 -10.19
N GLY A 314 10.73 7.74 -10.79
CA GLY A 314 11.72 8.71 -11.24
C GLY A 314 11.29 9.60 -12.41
N ASP A 315 12.28 10.24 -13.03
CA ASP A 315 12.08 11.26 -14.06
C ASP A 315 11.45 10.71 -15.35
N MET A 316 10.47 11.44 -15.91
CA MET A 316 9.72 11.08 -17.13
C MET A 316 9.75 12.18 -18.19
N MET A 317 10.36 11.88 -19.33
CA MET A 317 10.53 12.77 -20.48
C MET A 317 9.87 12.14 -21.71
N LEU A 318 8.64 12.55 -22.02
CA LEU A 318 7.79 12.00 -23.11
C LEU A 318 8.05 12.68 -24.47
N SER A 319 9.32 13.01 -24.73
CA SER A 319 9.80 13.86 -25.82
C SER A 319 10.97 13.13 -26.55
N ARG A 320 11.69 13.80 -27.46
CA ARG A 320 12.94 13.30 -28.09
C ARG A 320 12.83 11.88 -28.68
N HIS A 321 13.72 10.96 -28.29
CA HIS A 321 13.71 9.59 -28.77
C HIS A 321 12.56 8.78 -28.17
N VAL A 322 12.10 9.07 -26.95
CA VAL A 322 10.92 8.42 -26.34
C VAL A 322 9.70 8.63 -27.25
N ASN A 323 9.44 9.87 -27.64
CA ASN A 323 8.40 10.22 -28.61
C ASN A 323 8.64 9.62 -30.01
N THR A 324 9.90 9.56 -30.45
CA THR A 324 10.27 8.94 -31.73
C THR A 324 9.99 7.43 -31.75
N MET A 325 10.28 6.70 -30.66
CA MET A 325 10.00 5.28 -30.52
C MET A 325 8.49 5.01 -30.50
N MET A 326 7.72 5.81 -29.75
CA MET A 326 6.26 5.77 -29.75
C MET A 326 5.66 6.00 -31.14
N ALA A 327 6.15 7.01 -31.87
CA ALA A 327 5.71 7.30 -33.23
C ALA A 327 6.09 6.20 -34.24
N GLN A 328 7.27 5.59 -34.12
CA GLN A 328 7.72 4.48 -34.98
C GLN A 328 6.94 3.18 -34.73
N ALA A 329 6.58 2.90 -33.47
CA ALA A 329 5.71 1.77 -33.11
C ALA A 329 4.23 1.99 -33.50
N ASN A 330 3.83 3.25 -33.75
CA ASN A 330 2.43 3.68 -33.79
C ASN A 330 1.70 3.29 -32.48
N ASP A 331 2.38 3.52 -31.35
CA ASP A 331 1.92 3.14 -30.02
C ASP A 331 2.37 4.21 -29.02
N ARG A 332 1.42 4.87 -28.34
CA ARG A 332 1.69 5.93 -27.34
C ARG A 332 1.65 5.42 -25.90
N GLU A 333 1.37 4.14 -25.72
CA GLU A 333 1.42 3.42 -24.44
C GLU A 333 2.79 2.71 -24.26
N LEU A 334 3.55 2.54 -25.36
CA LEU A 334 4.83 1.82 -25.47
C LEU A 334 5.79 1.92 -24.26
N PRO A 335 6.11 3.11 -23.68
CA PRO A 335 7.07 3.21 -22.59
C PRO A 335 6.61 2.46 -21.34
N PHE A 336 5.29 2.41 -21.08
CA PHE A 336 4.71 1.91 -19.83
C PHE A 336 4.21 0.47 -19.92
N LEU A 337 4.15 -0.14 -21.12
CA LEU A 337 3.58 -1.48 -21.36
C LEU A 337 4.10 -2.60 -20.45
N LYS A 338 5.34 -2.50 -19.95
CA LYS A 338 5.95 -3.51 -19.08
C LYS A 338 5.69 -3.29 -17.59
N THR A 339 5.56 -2.04 -17.16
CA THR A 339 5.49 -1.65 -15.75
C THR A 339 4.08 -1.28 -15.30
N ALA A 340 3.18 -0.94 -16.24
CA ALA A 340 1.80 -0.51 -15.97
C ALA A 340 1.01 -1.45 -15.05
N ASP A 341 1.10 -2.77 -15.25
CA ASP A 341 0.44 -3.79 -14.41
C ASP A 341 0.93 -3.80 -12.95
N PHE A 342 2.06 -3.13 -12.64
CA PHE A 342 2.56 -2.92 -11.28
C PHE A 342 2.27 -1.52 -10.76
N ILE A 343 2.48 -0.47 -11.57
CA ILE A 343 2.30 0.92 -11.12
C ILE A 343 0.82 1.35 -11.04
N SER A 344 -0.07 0.82 -11.89
CA SER A 344 -1.51 1.10 -11.81
C SER A 344 -2.25 0.32 -10.71
N LEU A 345 -1.55 -0.58 -10.00
CA LEU A 345 -2.06 -1.32 -8.84
C LEU A 345 -1.69 -0.62 -7.52
N SER A 346 -2.08 0.65 -7.43
CA SER A 346 -2.01 1.51 -6.25
C SER A 346 -3.37 2.20 -6.02
N ASP A 347 -3.48 2.96 -4.94
CA ASP A 347 -4.56 3.92 -4.72
C ASP A 347 -4.14 5.36 -5.08
N LEU A 348 -2.83 5.64 -5.22
CA LEU A 348 -2.23 6.80 -5.92
C LEU A 348 -0.92 6.44 -6.64
N THR A 349 -0.70 6.91 -7.86
CA THR A 349 0.61 6.87 -8.56
C THR A 349 1.08 8.25 -9.02
N PHE A 350 2.37 8.56 -8.79
CA PHE A 350 3.00 9.83 -9.16
C PHE A 350 4.46 9.71 -9.60
N GLY A 351 5.01 10.80 -10.16
CA GLY A 351 6.42 10.96 -10.57
C GLY A 351 6.64 12.33 -11.23
N ASN A 352 7.89 12.67 -11.54
CA ASN A 352 8.23 13.94 -12.18
C ASN A 352 7.98 13.92 -13.70
N LEU A 353 7.20 14.88 -14.20
CA LEU A 353 6.97 15.07 -15.64
C LEU A 353 7.87 16.21 -16.14
N GLU A 354 9.04 15.84 -16.62
CA GLU A 354 10.09 16.75 -17.07
C GLU A 354 9.81 17.34 -18.48
N SER A 355 8.90 16.72 -19.24
CA SER A 355 8.46 17.22 -20.55
C SER A 355 7.09 17.91 -20.48
N PRO A 356 6.99 19.25 -20.61
CA PRO A 356 5.70 19.92 -20.70
C PRO A 356 4.95 19.53 -21.99
N PHE A 357 3.62 19.42 -21.89
CA PHE A 357 2.75 19.16 -23.04
C PHE A 357 2.50 20.43 -23.85
N TYR A 358 2.57 20.35 -25.18
CA TYR A 358 2.16 21.46 -26.05
C TYR A 358 1.78 20.99 -27.46
N ASP A 359 0.65 21.48 -27.98
CA ASP A 359 0.09 21.11 -29.30
C ASP A 359 0.68 21.90 -30.48
N GLN A 360 1.55 22.89 -30.22
CA GLN A 360 2.17 23.73 -31.25
C GLN A 360 3.68 23.47 -31.37
N GLY A 361 4.30 24.15 -32.35
CA GLY A 361 5.73 24.01 -32.63
C GLY A 361 6.09 22.72 -33.40
N PRO A 362 7.37 22.55 -33.77
CA PRO A 362 7.86 21.31 -34.35
C PRO A 362 7.95 20.20 -33.30
N VAL A 363 7.87 18.95 -33.75
CA VAL A 363 8.17 17.78 -32.90
C VAL A 363 9.63 17.83 -32.45
N VAL A 364 9.87 17.64 -31.16
CA VAL A 364 11.21 17.57 -30.58
C VAL A 364 11.77 16.15 -30.72
N THR A 365 12.91 16.00 -31.37
CA THR A 365 13.62 14.71 -31.54
C THR A 365 14.94 14.63 -30.75
N GLU A 366 15.55 15.76 -30.42
CA GLU A 366 16.87 15.85 -29.74
C GLU A 366 17.02 17.17 -28.95
N GLY A 367 18.16 17.36 -28.28
CA GLY A 367 18.50 18.60 -27.55
C GLY A 367 17.90 18.69 -26.15
N MET A 368 18.07 19.85 -25.50
CA MET A 368 17.65 20.13 -24.11
C MET A 368 16.42 21.06 -24.05
N THR A 369 15.48 20.89 -24.98
CA THR A 369 14.24 21.68 -25.04
C THR A 369 13.07 20.75 -25.30
N PHE A 370 12.44 20.23 -24.24
CA PHE A 370 11.48 19.13 -24.33
C PHE A 370 10.07 19.60 -24.69
N LYS A 371 9.33 18.73 -25.38
CA LYS A 371 7.91 18.87 -25.70
C LYS A 371 7.25 17.50 -25.74
N ALA A 372 6.31 17.24 -24.83
CA ALA A 372 5.42 16.10 -24.99
C ALA A 372 4.35 16.44 -26.02
N GLU A 373 4.21 15.61 -27.06
CA GLU A 373 3.05 15.69 -27.96
C GLU A 373 1.79 15.26 -27.19
N PRO A 374 0.63 15.92 -27.36
CA PRO A 374 -0.58 15.64 -26.57
C PRO A 374 -0.93 14.15 -26.49
N GLU A 375 -0.87 13.42 -27.60
CA GLU A 375 -1.20 11.99 -27.64
C GLU A 375 -0.32 11.08 -26.76
N ASN A 376 0.83 11.57 -26.27
CA ASN A 376 1.69 10.83 -25.33
C ASN A 376 1.09 10.72 -23.92
N ILE A 377 -0.01 11.44 -23.64
CA ILE A 377 -0.80 11.29 -22.40
C ILE A 377 -1.28 9.83 -22.18
N ALA A 378 -1.44 9.06 -23.27
CA ALA A 378 -1.87 7.67 -23.22
C ALA A 378 -0.96 6.78 -22.34
N GLY A 379 0.36 7.02 -22.36
CA GLY A 379 1.31 6.32 -21.50
C GLY A 379 1.08 6.56 -20.01
N LEU A 380 0.85 7.81 -19.62
CA LEU A 380 0.53 8.17 -18.23
C LEU A 380 -0.83 7.61 -17.79
N LEU A 381 -1.82 7.59 -18.69
CA LEU A 381 -3.12 6.99 -18.43
C LEU A 381 -3.07 5.47 -18.29
N LEU A 382 -2.21 4.77 -19.05
CA LEU A 382 -1.96 3.33 -18.88
C LEU A 382 -1.18 3.05 -17.59
N GLY A 383 -0.18 3.86 -17.27
CA GLY A 383 0.57 3.77 -16.01
C GLY A 383 -0.28 4.07 -14.77
N GLY A 384 -1.47 4.65 -14.94
CA GLY A 384 -2.39 4.96 -13.85
C GLY A 384 -1.95 6.16 -13.01
N PHE A 385 -1.28 7.14 -13.60
CA PHE A 385 -0.83 8.34 -12.88
C PHE A 385 -2.00 9.24 -12.50
N ASP A 386 -2.22 9.44 -11.20
CA ASP A 386 -3.26 10.32 -10.65
C ASP A 386 -2.79 11.77 -10.52
N ILE A 387 -1.48 11.96 -10.31
CA ILE A 387 -0.83 13.27 -10.10
C ILE A 387 0.62 13.23 -10.60
N VAL A 388 1.13 14.33 -11.16
CA VAL A 388 2.53 14.47 -11.59
C VAL A 388 3.18 15.73 -11.03
N ASP A 389 4.48 15.68 -10.80
CA ASP A 389 5.26 16.88 -10.48
C ASP A 389 5.58 17.68 -11.76
N LEU A 390 5.65 19.00 -11.62
CA LEU A 390 5.99 19.98 -12.66
C LEU A 390 7.02 21.01 -12.17
N ALA A 391 7.52 20.90 -10.93
CA ALA A 391 8.65 21.71 -10.46
C ALA A 391 9.96 21.14 -11.01
N ASN A 392 10.30 21.51 -12.25
CA ASN A 392 11.56 21.17 -12.88
C ASN A 392 12.00 22.22 -13.91
N ASN A 393 13.30 22.34 -14.10
CA ASN A 393 13.96 23.28 -15.02
C ASN A 393 13.47 23.16 -16.48
N HIS A 394 12.96 22.00 -16.87
CA HIS A 394 12.47 21.73 -18.23
C HIS A 394 11.00 22.12 -18.45
N PHE A 395 10.21 22.35 -17.40
CA PHE A 395 8.79 22.73 -17.52
C PHE A 395 8.57 24.03 -18.31
N GLY A 396 9.53 24.96 -18.29
CA GLY A 396 9.49 26.21 -19.06
C GLY A 396 9.91 26.11 -20.53
N ASN A 397 10.30 24.92 -21.03
CA ASN A 397 10.87 24.75 -22.37
C ASN A 397 9.93 25.14 -23.52
N GLN A 398 8.61 25.03 -23.33
CA GLN A 398 7.59 25.49 -24.29
C GLN A 398 7.04 26.89 -23.97
N GLY A 399 7.74 27.61 -23.08
CA GLY A 399 7.39 28.93 -22.59
C GLY A 399 6.07 28.98 -21.81
N ARG A 400 5.66 30.19 -21.46
CA ARG A 400 4.44 30.45 -20.66
C ARG A 400 3.15 29.98 -21.35
N SER A 401 3.17 29.72 -22.67
CA SER A 401 2.05 29.11 -23.42
C SER A 401 1.98 27.60 -23.20
N GLY A 402 3.09 26.87 -23.28
CA GLY A 402 3.12 25.42 -23.01
C GLY A 402 2.88 25.08 -21.55
N MET A 403 3.33 25.93 -20.62
CA MET A 403 2.97 25.82 -19.20
C MET A 403 1.45 25.91 -19.01
N ARG A 404 0.79 26.95 -19.57
CA ARG A 404 -0.67 27.10 -19.53
C ARG A 404 -1.40 25.93 -20.20
N PHE A 405 -0.92 25.47 -21.35
CA PHE A 405 -1.46 24.28 -22.01
C PHE A 405 -1.39 23.05 -21.08
N THR A 406 -0.23 22.78 -20.48
CA THR A 406 -0.05 21.64 -19.56
C THR A 406 -0.97 21.72 -18.33
N PHE A 407 -1.12 22.92 -17.75
CA PHE A 407 -1.98 23.19 -16.60
C PHE A 407 -3.48 22.97 -16.83
N ASP A 408 -3.94 23.08 -18.08
CA ASP A 408 -5.32 22.82 -18.48
C ASP A 408 -5.46 21.37 -19.00
N TYR A 409 -4.49 20.88 -19.77
CA TYR A 409 -4.50 19.57 -20.44
C TYR A 409 -4.41 18.38 -19.48
N LEU A 410 -3.58 18.45 -18.42
CA LEU A 410 -3.46 17.35 -17.45
C LEU A 410 -4.82 17.09 -16.74
N PRO A 411 -5.50 18.08 -16.13
CA PRO A 411 -6.81 17.88 -15.50
C PRO A 411 -7.93 17.51 -16.48
N GLU A 412 -7.88 17.98 -17.73
CA GLU A 412 -8.85 17.57 -18.76
C GLU A 412 -8.78 16.06 -19.07
N ASN A 413 -7.59 15.46 -18.94
CA ASN A 413 -7.39 14.01 -19.07
C ASN A 413 -7.49 13.26 -17.73
N GLY A 414 -7.70 13.98 -16.62
CA GLY A 414 -7.93 13.41 -15.28
C GLY A 414 -6.71 13.40 -14.36
N ILE A 415 -5.52 13.79 -14.84
CA ILE A 415 -4.27 13.80 -14.06
C ILE A 415 -4.11 15.15 -13.35
N GLN A 416 -3.79 15.15 -12.05
CA GLN A 416 -3.50 16.37 -11.29
C GLN A 416 -2.03 16.78 -11.39
N TYR A 417 -1.67 17.94 -10.86
CA TYR A 417 -0.27 18.36 -10.73
C TYR A 417 -0.01 19.20 -9.48
N TYR A 418 1.26 19.27 -9.10
CA TYR A 418 1.81 20.07 -8.01
C TYR A 418 3.14 20.71 -8.44
N GLY A 419 3.76 21.50 -7.56
CA GLY A 419 5.03 22.18 -7.83
C GLY A 419 4.95 23.36 -8.81
N ALA A 420 3.82 23.55 -9.50
CA ALA A 420 3.65 24.61 -10.49
C ALA A 420 2.19 25.09 -10.60
N GLY A 421 2.02 26.36 -10.99
CA GLY A 421 0.73 27.04 -11.02
C GLY A 421 0.69 28.27 -11.93
N ARG A 422 -0.51 28.84 -12.10
CA ARG A 422 -0.78 30.00 -12.98
C ARG A 422 -0.21 31.32 -12.47
N ASP A 423 0.13 31.36 -11.19
CA ASP A 423 0.79 32.43 -10.44
C ASP A 423 1.55 31.80 -9.26
N TYR A 424 2.32 32.62 -8.52
CA TYR A 424 3.08 32.21 -7.34
C TYR A 424 2.21 31.50 -6.29
N THR A 425 0.96 31.93 -6.08
CA THR A 425 0.09 31.35 -5.05
C THR A 425 -0.37 29.95 -5.43
N GLU A 426 -0.72 29.70 -6.71
CA GLU A 426 -1.04 28.33 -7.15
C GLU A 426 0.20 27.42 -7.12
N ALA A 427 1.40 27.92 -7.45
CA ALA A 427 2.62 27.11 -7.44
C ALA A 427 3.04 26.66 -6.03
N HIS A 428 2.94 27.56 -5.04
CA HIS A 428 3.33 27.31 -3.65
C HIS A 428 2.21 26.69 -2.79
N THR A 429 0.98 26.53 -3.31
CA THR A 429 -0.12 25.86 -2.59
C THR A 429 -0.09 24.34 -2.78
N ALA A 430 -0.03 23.60 -1.66
CA ALA A 430 -0.04 22.14 -1.68
C ALA A 430 -1.27 21.57 -2.41
N ARG A 431 -1.04 20.67 -3.39
CA ARG A 431 -2.12 19.93 -4.05
C ARG A 431 -2.57 18.81 -3.12
N ILE A 432 -3.87 18.69 -2.88
CA ILE A 432 -4.43 17.71 -1.94
C ILE A 432 -5.26 16.66 -2.70
N MET A 433 -4.79 15.42 -2.67
CA MET A 433 -5.52 14.24 -3.14
C MET A 433 -6.31 13.62 -1.98
N THR A 434 -7.53 13.16 -2.22
CA THR A 434 -8.34 12.51 -1.17
C THR A 434 -8.60 11.05 -1.52
N VAL A 435 -8.11 10.13 -0.67
CA VAL A 435 -8.22 8.68 -0.85
C VAL A 435 -8.89 8.09 0.39
N ASP A 436 -9.99 7.35 0.21
CA ASP A 436 -10.81 6.73 1.26
C ASP A 436 -11.06 7.65 2.50
N GLY A 437 -11.18 8.96 2.25
CA GLY A 437 -11.46 10.00 3.24
C GLY A 437 -10.24 10.69 3.86
N GLN A 438 -9.02 10.22 3.59
CA GLN A 438 -7.77 10.83 4.06
C GLN A 438 -7.18 11.79 3.02
N ARG A 439 -6.50 12.84 3.47
CA ARG A 439 -5.96 13.93 2.64
C ARG A 439 -4.44 13.79 2.47
N ILE A 440 -3.98 13.38 1.30
CA ILE A 440 -2.55 13.32 0.95
C ILE A 440 -2.16 14.64 0.27
N GLY A 441 -1.25 15.40 0.88
CA GLY A 441 -0.73 16.64 0.31
C GLY A 441 0.57 16.43 -0.47
N PHE A 442 0.76 17.24 -1.50
CA PHE A 442 1.94 17.28 -2.35
C PHE A 442 2.43 18.72 -2.55
N LEU A 443 3.71 18.97 -2.27
CA LEU A 443 4.46 20.19 -2.58
C LEU A 443 5.72 19.82 -3.37
N SER A 444 6.23 20.72 -4.20
CA SER A 444 7.53 20.53 -4.86
C SER A 444 8.18 21.85 -5.26
N TYR A 445 9.51 21.83 -5.41
CA TYR A 445 10.35 22.99 -5.67
C TYR A 445 11.53 22.62 -6.59
N ASP A 446 11.93 23.55 -7.45
CA ASP A 446 13.08 23.39 -8.35
C ASP A 446 14.25 24.28 -7.88
N GLU A 447 15.45 23.68 -7.77
CA GLU A 447 16.73 24.36 -7.50
C GLU A 447 17.50 24.63 -8.81
N VAL A 448 17.08 24.03 -9.92
CA VAL A 448 17.91 23.89 -11.13
C VAL A 448 17.66 25.03 -12.12
N PRO A 449 18.70 25.74 -12.60
CA PRO A 449 18.50 26.85 -13.53
C PRO A 449 17.78 26.46 -14.84
N PRO A 450 16.89 27.33 -15.38
CA PRO A 450 16.80 28.75 -15.06
C PRO A 450 15.55 29.20 -14.28
N GLU A 451 15.78 29.84 -13.12
CA GLU A 451 14.83 30.61 -12.28
C GLU A 451 13.86 31.51 -13.07
N SER A 452 14.24 31.97 -14.27
CA SER A 452 13.34 32.69 -15.19
C SER A 452 12.06 31.92 -15.61
N TYR A 453 11.97 30.63 -15.28
CA TYR A 453 10.79 29.77 -15.48
C TYR A 453 9.91 29.61 -14.22
N SER A 454 10.31 30.14 -13.07
CA SER A 454 9.50 30.15 -11.86
C SER A 454 8.24 31.02 -12.01
N ALA A 455 7.28 30.86 -11.10
CA ALA A 455 6.05 31.64 -11.07
C ALA A 455 6.26 33.02 -10.41
N ASP A 456 5.42 34.01 -10.78
CA ASP A 456 5.28 35.28 -10.06
C ASP A 456 3.80 35.61 -9.83
N ASP A 457 3.48 36.73 -9.17
CA ASP A 457 2.10 37.21 -8.91
C ASP A 457 1.16 37.23 -10.14
N THR A 458 1.71 37.19 -11.36
CA THR A 458 1.01 37.35 -12.64
C THR A 458 1.41 36.33 -13.71
N THR A 459 2.53 35.62 -13.54
CA THR A 459 3.14 34.75 -14.55
C THR A 459 3.09 33.28 -14.13
N PRO A 460 2.62 32.37 -15.01
CA PRO A 460 2.57 30.93 -14.75
C PRO A 460 3.97 30.33 -14.70
N GLY A 461 4.26 29.49 -13.72
CA GLY A 461 5.57 28.82 -13.59
C GLY A 461 5.60 27.77 -12.49
N PHE A 462 6.79 27.29 -12.15
CA PHE A 462 7.01 26.42 -10.99
C PHE A 462 7.39 27.20 -9.72
N ALA A 463 7.28 26.58 -8.56
CA ALA A 463 7.81 27.07 -7.30
C ALA A 463 9.35 26.94 -7.32
N TRP A 464 10.05 28.06 -7.15
CA TRP A 464 11.50 28.03 -6.95
C TRP A 464 11.83 27.57 -5.53
N GLU A 465 12.96 26.90 -5.33
CA GLU A 465 13.50 26.66 -3.99
C GLU A 465 13.78 28.00 -3.29
N GLU A 466 13.03 28.32 -2.25
CA GLU A 466 13.44 29.34 -1.28
C GLU A 466 13.13 28.88 0.16
N ARG A 467 14.16 28.86 1.01
CA ARG A 467 14.11 28.41 2.41
C ARG A 467 12.93 28.92 3.23
N THR A 468 12.55 30.20 3.12
CA THR A 468 11.41 30.72 3.88
C THR A 468 10.08 30.29 3.28
N ALA A 469 9.92 30.33 1.95
CA ALA A 469 8.75 29.82 1.25
C ALA A 469 8.49 28.33 1.55
N VAL A 470 9.47 27.45 1.31
CA VAL A 470 9.40 26.00 1.61
C VAL A 470 8.94 25.76 3.05
N ALA A 471 9.51 26.50 4.00
CA ALA A 471 9.19 26.35 5.41
C ALA A 471 7.81 26.93 5.79
N GLU A 472 7.28 27.93 5.09
CA GLU A 472 5.94 28.50 5.34
C GLU A 472 4.84 27.71 4.63
N ASP A 473 5.04 27.26 3.39
CA ASP A 473 4.12 26.46 2.59
C ASP A 473 3.81 25.11 3.26
N ILE A 474 4.86 24.41 3.73
CA ILE A 474 4.72 23.15 4.48
C ILE A 474 3.84 23.38 5.73
N LYS A 475 4.10 24.46 6.48
CA LYS A 475 3.32 24.81 7.70
C LYS A 475 1.87 25.19 7.37
N ALA A 476 1.63 25.83 6.23
CA ALA A 476 0.28 26.12 5.73
C ALA A 476 -0.46 24.85 5.29
N ALA A 477 0.25 23.85 4.77
CA ALA A 477 -0.31 22.56 4.37
C ALA A 477 -0.67 21.63 5.55
N LEU A 478 0.07 21.64 6.66
CA LEU A 478 -0.16 20.72 7.80
C LEU A 478 -1.62 20.59 8.30
N PRO A 479 -2.41 21.67 8.53
CA PRO A 479 -3.80 21.53 8.95
C PRO A 479 -4.72 20.99 7.84
N LEU A 480 -4.29 21.08 6.59
CA LEU A 480 -5.04 20.66 5.40
C LEU A 480 -4.77 19.21 4.99
N THR A 481 -3.75 18.56 5.56
CA THR A 481 -3.29 17.21 5.20
C THR A 481 -3.31 16.23 6.38
N ASP A 482 -3.49 14.96 6.07
CA ASP A 482 -3.33 13.82 7.00
C ASP A 482 -1.99 13.08 6.77
N PHE A 483 -1.38 13.30 5.60
CA PHE A 483 0.01 12.98 5.23
C PHE A 483 0.54 14.07 4.26
N LEU A 484 1.80 14.47 4.37
CA LEU A 484 2.42 15.45 3.45
C LEU A 484 3.70 14.91 2.80
N ILE A 485 3.68 14.76 1.47
CA ILE A 485 4.83 14.46 0.63
C ILE A 485 5.40 15.78 0.09
N VAL A 486 6.72 15.92 0.12
CA VAL A 486 7.43 17.03 -0.54
C VAL A 486 8.43 16.45 -1.54
N SER A 487 8.49 17.05 -2.72
CA SER A 487 9.45 16.73 -3.77
C SER A 487 10.42 17.89 -3.99
N PHE A 488 11.56 17.60 -4.61
CA PHE A 488 12.53 18.60 -5.04
C PHE A 488 13.19 18.12 -6.33
N HIS A 489 13.45 19.04 -7.27
CA HIS A 489 14.26 18.82 -8.46
C HIS A 489 15.58 19.59 -8.25
N TRP A 490 16.65 18.87 -7.92
CA TRP A 490 17.79 19.46 -7.18
C TRP A 490 19.15 18.76 -7.36
N GLY A 491 20.21 19.40 -6.85
CA GLY A 491 21.53 18.78 -6.74
C GLY A 491 22.38 18.79 -8.02
N VAL A 492 23.14 17.72 -8.25
CA VAL A 492 24.11 17.62 -9.34
C VAL A 492 23.88 16.36 -10.17
N GLU A 493 23.67 16.54 -11.47
CA GLU A 493 23.51 15.46 -12.44
C GLU A 493 24.56 14.35 -12.29
N TYR A 494 24.14 13.11 -12.45
CA TYR A 494 24.99 11.92 -12.59
C TYR A 494 25.86 11.59 -11.35
N THR A 495 25.50 12.11 -10.18
CA THR A 495 26.15 11.79 -8.90
C THR A 495 25.24 10.93 -8.01
N PRO A 496 25.73 9.82 -7.39
CA PRO A 496 24.92 8.96 -6.53
C PRO A 496 24.80 9.45 -5.07
N HIS A 497 25.58 10.46 -4.69
CA HIS A 497 25.60 11.01 -3.34
C HIS A 497 24.96 12.40 -3.33
N PRO A 498 23.95 12.66 -2.48
CA PRO A 498 23.34 13.98 -2.38
C PRO A 498 24.35 14.99 -1.84
N THR A 499 24.27 16.23 -2.34
CA THR A 499 25.06 17.33 -1.83
C THR A 499 24.58 17.73 -0.42
N GLY A 500 25.48 18.35 0.36
CA GLY A 500 25.11 18.96 1.64
C GLY A 500 24.08 20.10 1.53
N VAL A 501 23.73 20.58 0.32
CA VAL A 501 22.63 21.52 0.10
C VAL A 501 21.30 20.76 0.06
N GLN A 502 21.20 19.70 -0.76
CA GLN A 502 20.03 18.81 -0.79
C GLN A 502 19.68 18.27 0.61
N GLN A 503 20.69 17.83 1.38
CA GLN A 503 20.51 17.39 2.77
C GLN A 503 19.85 18.47 3.64
N GLN A 504 20.37 19.70 3.60
CA GLN A 504 19.81 20.82 4.37
C GLN A 504 18.36 21.17 3.98
N PHE A 505 17.93 20.85 2.76
CA PHE A 505 16.56 21.06 2.30
C PHE A 505 15.62 19.91 2.66
N ALA A 506 16.09 18.67 2.54
CA ALA A 506 15.38 17.50 3.05
C ALA A 506 15.11 17.66 4.56
N HIS A 507 16.13 17.99 5.34
CA HIS A 507 16.03 18.21 6.79
C HIS A 507 15.11 19.40 7.10
N LEU A 508 15.26 20.56 6.43
CA LEU A 508 14.39 21.72 6.62
C LEU A 508 12.90 21.42 6.33
N ALA A 509 12.62 20.57 5.35
CA ALA A 509 11.26 20.17 4.99
C ALA A 509 10.66 19.24 6.07
N ILE A 510 11.43 18.23 6.53
CA ILE A 510 11.01 17.36 7.65
C ILE A 510 10.82 18.18 8.95
N ASP A 511 11.78 19.02 9.33
CA ASP A 511 11.72 19.94 10.49
C ASP A 511 10.52 20.90 10.44
N SER A 512 10.08 21.26 9.23
CA SER A 512 8.89 22.10 9.01
C SER A 512 7.58 21.32 9.08
N GLY A 513 7.61 19.99 9.03
CA GLY A 513 6.47 19.09 9.23
C GLY A 513 6.13 18.17 8.04
N ALA A 514 6.99 18.05 7.02
CA ALA A 514 6.80 17.04 5.97
C ALA A 514 6.85 15.61 6.54
N ASP A 515 6.05 14.69 5.98
CA ASP A 515 6.01 13.30 6.42
C ASP A 515 6.90 12.36 5.55
N MET A 516 7.27 12.79 4.34
CA MET A 516 8.16 12.05 3.43
C MET A 516 8.73 12.98 2.36
N ILE A 517 10.01 12.78 1.98
CA ILE A 517 10.66 13.46 0.86
C ILE A 517 10.91 12.46 -0.28
N ILE A 518 10.44 12.76 -1.49
CA ILE A 518 10.68 11.95 -2.71
C ILE A 518 11.09 12.87 -3.85
N SER A 519 12.36 12.82 -4.26
CA SER A 519 12.97 13.82 -5.13
C SER A 519 13.61 13.26 -6.41
N HIS A 520 14.05 14.18 -7.27
CA HIS A 520 14.33 14.01 -8.70
C HIS A 520 15.48 14.94 -9.17
N HIS A 521 15.81 14.91 -10.46
CA HIS A 521 16.86 15.67 -11.18
C HIS A 521 18.19 14.95 -11.49
N PRO A 522 18.90 14.29 -10.56
CA PRO A 522 20.24 13.77 -10.84
C PRO A 522 20.34 12.73 -11.98
N HIS A 523 19.22 12.29 -12.58
CA HIS A 523 19.10 11.27 -13.62
C HIS A 523 19.66 9.88 -13.28
N VAL A 524 20.21 9.73 -12.07
CA VAL A 524 20.71 8.51 -11.47
C VAL A 524 20.09 8.37 -10.08
N VAL A 525 19.93 7.14 -9.61
CA VAL A 525 19.41 6.88 -8.26
C VAL A 525 20.43 7.36 -7.23
N GLN A 526 19.98 8.16 -6.26
CA GLN A 526 20.82 8.62 -5.14
C GLN A 526 20.52 7.86 -3.84
N ALA A 527 21.29 8.17 -2.80
CA ALA A 527 21.06 7.73 -1.43
C ALA A 527 19.60 7.91 -0.94
N THR A 528 19.28 7.15 0.10
CA THR A 528 18.06 7.28 0.91
C THR A 528 18.43 7.55 2.37
N GLU A 529 17.56 8.20 3.13
CA GLU A 529 17.84 8.55 4.53
C GLU A 529 16.60 8.38 5.40
N TRP A 530 16.82 8.07 6.69
CA TRP A 530 15.80 8.03 7.73
C TRP A 530 16.07 9.14 8.75
N TYR A 531 15.53 10.34 8.49
CA TYR A 531 15.73 11.54 9.31
C TYR A 531 14.51 11.79 10.20
N ASP A 532 14.70 11.89 11.52
CA ASP A 532 13.63 11.93 12.54
C ASP A 532 12.50 10.89 12.33
N GLY A 533 12.88 9.68 11.87
CA GLY A 533 11.94 8.61 11.55
C GLY A 533 11.07 8.83 10.29
N LYS A 534 11.39 9.87 9.49
CA LYS A 534 10.80 10.13 8.18
C LYS A 534 11.73 9.66 7.07
N PHE A 535 11.16 9.24 5.94
CA PHE A 535 11.93 8.76 4.80
C PHE A 535 12.25 9.89 3.81
N ILE A 536 13.49 9.88 3.31
CA ILE A 536 13.98 10.73 2.24
C ILE A 536 14.54 9.84 1.13
N ALA A 537 14.08 10.03 -0.11
CA ALA A 537 14.78 9.58 -1.31
C ALA A 537 15.30 10.79 -2.09
N TYR A 538 16.62 10.95 -2.17
CA TYR A 538 17.23 12.14 -2.78
C TYR A 538 17.11 12.17 -4.31
N SER A 539 17.06 11.00 -4.95
CA SER A 539 16.74 10.85 -6.37
C SER A 539 16.24 9.44 -6.64
N LEU A 540 15.07 9.30 -7.27
CA LEU A 540 14.60 8.01 -7.81
C LEU A 540 15.23 7.61 -9.15
N GLY A 541 16.11 8.45 -9.72
CA GLY A 541 16.72 8.22 -11.04
C GLY A 541 15.74 8.41 -12.21
N ASN A 542 16.09 7.88 -13.38
CA ASN A 542 15.24 7.97 -14.57
C ASN A 542 14.19 6.84 -14.60
N PHE A 543 12.93 7.16 -14.92
CA PHE A 543 11.88 6.15 -15.18
C PHE A 543 11.55 6.02 -16.68
N VAL A 544 11.36 7.13 -17.39
CA VAL A 544 11.12 7.13 -18.85
C VAL A 544 11.99 8.21 -19.49
N PHE A 545 13.12 7.79 -20.07
CA PHE A 545 14.12 8.69 -20.65
C PHE A 545 14.86 8.03 -21.82
N ASP A 546 15.67 8.81 -22.54
CA ASP A 546 16.52 8.36 -23.65
C ASP A 546 18.05 8.48 -23.38
N GLN A 547 18.47 8.68 -22.13
CA GLN A 547 19.88 8.78 -21.71
C GLN A 547 20.62 7.42 -21.67
N MET A 548 20.73 6.75 -22.82
CA MET A 548 21.34 5.42 -22.96
C MET A 548 22.89 5.40 -22.91
N TRP A 549 23.55 6.45 -22.41
CA TRP A 549 25.00 6.64 -22.52
C TRP A 549 25.82 6.19 -21.30
N SER A 550 25.19 5.99 -20.15
CA SER A 550 25.74 5.26 -18.99
C SER A 550 24.77 4.15 -18.57
N THR A 551 25.18 3.24 -17.68
CA THR A 551 24.25 2.27 -17.08
C THR A 551 23.40 2.97 -16.02
N GLU A 552 24.02 3.85 -15.23
CA GLU A 552 23.44 4.62 -14.15
C GLU A 552 22.22 5.43 -14.61
N THR A 553 22.31 6.10 -15.77
CA THR A 553 21.22 6.90 -16.36
C THR A 553 20.15 6.07 -17.07
N GLN A 554 20.33 4.75 -17.18
CA GLN A 554 19.27 3.80 -17.55
C GLN A 554 18.52 3.28 -16.31
N GLN A 555 19.06 3.45 -15.11
CA GLN A 555 18.55 2.82 -13.90
C GLN A 555 17.70 3.80 -13.06
N GLY A 556 16.64 3.25 -12.47
CA GLY A 556 15.69 3.98 -11.63
C GLY A 556 15.11 3.10 -10.53
N ILE A 557 14.34 3.69 -9.63
CA ILE A 557 13.58 2.97 -8.60
C ILE A 557 12.11 3.40 -8.62
N ILE A 558 11.21 2.43 -8.58
CA ILE A 558 9.81 2.64 -8.19
C ILE A 558 9.75 2.50 -6.67
N ALA A 559 9.52 3.60 -5.95
CA ALA A 559 9.28 3.56 -4.51
C ALA A 559 7.80 3.23 -4.26
N SER A 560 7.53 2.13 -3.56
CA SER A 560 6.18 1.67 -3.19
C SER A 560 6.03 1.75 -1.67
N PHE A 561 5.00 2.42 -1.17
CA PHE A 561 4.76 2.53 0.26
C PHE A 561 3.27 2.46 0.58
N SER A 562 2.98 2.04 1.81
CA SER A 562 1.61 1.83 2.28
C SER A 562 1.35 2.64 3.52
N LEU A 563 0.40 3.57 3.44
CA LEU A 563 0.00 4.43 4.55
C LEU A 563 -1.19 3.80 5.27
N ALA A 564 -1.13 3.82 6.60
CA ALA A 564 -2.24 3.46 7.47
C ALA A 564 -2.49 4.56 8.49
N LYS A 565 -3.73 4.64 8.98
CA LYS A 565 -4.05 5.55 10.09
C LYS A 565 -3.40 5.04 11.38
N ASN A 566 -2.66 5.92 12.06
CA ASN A 566 -2.03 5.58 13.33
C ASN A 566 -3.13 5.16 14.36
N PRO A 567 -2.96 3.99 15.04
CA PRO A 567 -3.95 3.47 15.99
C PRO A 567 -4.07 4.27 17.29
N ASP A 568 -3.16 5.20 17.58
CA ASP A 568 -3.26 6.08 18.75
C ASP A 568 -4.47 7.03 18.62
N PRO A 569 -5.46 6.99 19.54
CA PRO A 569 -6.57 7.94 19.54
C PRO A 569 -6.16 9.40 19.71
N ALA A 570 -4.96 9.69 20.23
CA ALA A 570 -4.43 11.05 20.38
C ALA A 570 -3.69 11.55 19.13
N ASN A 571 -3.09 10.67 18.33
CA ASN A 571 -2.43 11.00 17.06
C ASN A 571 -3.01 10.18 15.91
N GLN A 572 -4.00 10.76 15.23
CA GLN A 572 -4.74 10.10 14.16
C GLN A 572 -4.27 10.47 12.73
N ARG A 573 -3.04 10.97 12.55
CA ARG A 573 -2.41 11.13 11.22
C ARG A 573 -2.18 9.77 10.55
N LEU A 574 -1.90 9.82 9.24
CA LEU A 574 -1.35 8.67 8.54
C LEU A 574 0.13 8.47 8.89
N VAL A 575 0.56 7.20 8.90
CA VAL A 575 1.96 6.78 9.02
C VAL A 575 2.27 5.74 7.94
N PRO A 576 3.50 5.72 7.37
CA PRO A 576 3.94 4.60 6.55
C PRO A 576 4.09 3.36 7.41
N LEU A 577 3.88 2.19 6.81
CA LEU A 577 4.09 0.87 7.44
C LEU A 577 5.34 0.13 6.94
N GLY A 578 6.10 0.76 6.05
CA GLY A 578 7.22 0.18 5.32
C GLY A 578 7.31 0.73 3.89
N ILE A 579 8.51 0.64 3.30
CA ILE A 579 8.82 1.21 1.98
C ILE A 579 9.64 0.20 1.18
N ASP A 580 9.09 -0.20 0.03
CA ASP A 580 9.73 -1.13 -0.92
C ASP A 580 10.29 -0.36 -2.11
N LEU A 581 11.60 -0.51 -2.32
CA LEU A 581 12.33 0.05 -3.45
C LEU A 581 12.41 -1.04 -4.53
N THR A 582 11.77 -0.81 -5.68
CA THR A 582 11.75 -1.76 -6.80
C THR A 582 12.64 -1.22 -7.93
N PRO A 583 13.85 -1.77 -8.16
CA PRO A 583 14.72 -1.31 -9.23
C PRO A 583 14.18 -1.60 -10.62
N VAL A 584 14.41 -0.66 -11.54
CA VAL A 584 14.01 -0.74 -12.94
C VAL A 584 15.15 -0.28 -13.84
N ARG A 585 15.15 -0.78 -15.09
CA ARG A 585 16.10 -0.39 -16.13
C ARG A 585 15.39 -0.02 -17.41
N ILE A 586 15.70 1.15 -17.96
CA ILE A 586 15.24 1.62 -19.26
C ILE A 586 15.97 0.87 -20.38
N ALA A 587 15.19 0.27 -21.28
CA ALA A 587 15.67 -0.30 -22.52
C ALA A 587 15.20 0.52 -23.74
N ASN A 588 15.93 0.40 -24.86
CA ASN A 588 15.52 0.88 -26.18
C ASN A 588 15.10 2.37 -26.23
N TYR A 589 15.81 3.25 -25.50
CA TYR A 589 15.56 4.71 -25.46
C TYR A 589 14.16 5.15 -25.00
N ASN A 590 13.37 4.27 -24.36
CA ASN A 590 12.02 4.65 -23.89
C ASN A 590 11.41 3.78 -22.78
N GLN A 591 11.72 2.48 -22.72
CA GLN A 591 10.87 1.52 -22.03
C GLN A 591 11.52 0.96 -20.76
N PRO A 592 11.16 1.44 -19.56
CA PRO A 592 11.50 0.75 -18.31
C PRO A 592 11.00 -0.70 -18.30
N ASP A 593 11.85 -1.58 -17.80
CA ASP A 593 11.54 -2.95 -17.38
C ASP A 593 11.98 -3.14 -15.93
N PHE A 594 11.54 -4.20 -15.28
CA PHE A 594 12.10 -4.57 -13.98
C PHE A 594 13.55 -5.04 -14.16
N ALA A 595 14.43 -4.61 -13.26
CA ALA A 595 15.77 -5.19 -13.19
C ALA A 595 15.65 -6.69 -12.82
N ASP A 596 16.54 -7.52 -13.34
CA ASP A 596 16.71 -8.88 -12.82
C ASP A 596 17.39 -8.86 -11.44
N GLN A 597 17.51 -10.01 -10.78
CA GLN A 597 18.01 -10.06 -9.39
C GLN A 597 19.48 -9.60 -9.26
N GLU A 598 20.30 -9.73 -10.30
CA GLU A 598 21.70 -9.30 -10.29
C GLU A 598 21.77 -7.77 -10.41
N GLU A 599 21.13 -7.19 -11.43
CA GLU A 599 21.07 -5.74 -11.60
C GLU A 599 20.28 -5.03 -10.47
N ALA A 600 19.25 -5.67 -9.91
CA ALA A 600 18.51 -5.13 -8.76
C ALA A 600 19.37 -5.07 -7.50
N ASN A 601 20.21 -6.09 -7.26
CA ASN A 601 21.17 -6.07 -6.15
C ASN A 601 22.21 -4.95 -6.36
N GLU A 602 22.82 -4.84 -7.55
CA GLU A 602 23.78 -3.77 -7.88
C GLU A 602 23.21 -2.36 -7.65
N ILE A 603 21.96 -2.11 -8.07
CA ILE A 603 21.29 -0.81 -7.89
C ILE A 603 21.06 -0.52 -6.40
N LEU A 604 20.58 -1.51 -5.63
CA LEU A 604 20.26 -1.34 -4.22
C LEU A 604 21.52 -1.20 -3.36
N GLU A 605 22.55 -2.01 -3.60
CA GLU A 605 23.84 -1.92 -2.90
C GLU A 605 24.47 -0.53 -3.11
N ARG A 606 24.49 -0.01 -4.35
CA ARG A 606 24.97 1.35 -4.64
C ARG A 606 24.17 2.45 -3.94
N VAL A 607 22.85 2.26 -3.74
CA VAL A 607 22.00 3.18 -2.97
C VAL A 607 22.31 3.09 -1.47
N PHE A 608 22.48 1.88 -0.92
CA PHE A 608 22.74 1.69 0.50
C PHE A 608 24.16 2.11 0.89
N ASP A 609 25.17 1.87 0.05
CA ASP A 609 26.54 2.40 0.22
C ASP A 609 26.59 3.94 0.14
N ALA A 610 25.69 4.56 -0.65
CA ALA A 610 25.50 6.01 -0.67
C ALA A 610 24.74 6.51 0.58
N SER A 611 23.83 5.70 1.12
CA SER A 611 23.04 6.01 2.32
C SER A 611 23.86 5.91 3.60
N ALA A 612 24.82 4.99 3.67
CA ALA A 612 25.70 4.76 4.83
C ALA A 612 26.77 5.86 5.03
N GLN A 613 26.69 6.97 4.29
CA GLN A 613 27.60 8.12 4.35
C GLN A 613 26.92 9.41 4.84
N LEU A 614 25.65 9.33 5.25
CA LEU A 614 24.81 10.43 5.73
C LEU A 614 24.82 10.53 7.27
#